data_AF-A0A7C1TSU9-F1
#
_entry.id   AF-A0A7C1TSU9-F1
#
_cell.length_a   1.000
_cell.length_b   1.000
_cell.length_c   1.000
_cell.angle_alpha   90.00
_cell.angle_beta   90.00
_cell.angle_gamma   90.00
#
_symmetry.space_group_name_H-M   'P 1'
#
loop_
_entity.id
_entity.type
_entity.pdbx_description
1 polymer ?
#
loop_
_entity_poly.entity_id
_entity_poly.type
_entity_poly.pdbx_seq_one_letter_code
_entity_poly.pdbx_strand_id
1 'polypeptide(L)'
;MHNKYFFPDIITSLPQADIPIEGLTSHLLQCADHQVIFMSFERDVEIPEHSHEAQWGVVLDGEMELTINGEKEVYGKGDTYFIPKDIPHSAKIKAGYRDVTLFSQKDRYRIKK
;
A
#
# COMPACT_ATOMS: atom_id res chain seq x y z
N MET A 1 8.78 26.87 -3.04
CA MET A 1 8.22 26.29 -4.28
C MET A 1 7.28 25.18 -3.84
N HIS A 2 5.97 25.37 -4.00
CA HIS A 2 4.97 24.36 -3.61
C HIS A 2 5.14 23.14 -4.54
N ASN A 3 5.53 22.00 -3.97
CA ASN A 3 5.62 20.77 -4.75
C ASN A 3 4.20 20.40 -5.20
N LYS A 4 3.95 20.49 -6.50
CA LYS A 4 2.59 20.50 -7.07
C LYS A 4 1.91 19.12 -7.04
N TYR A 5 2.62 18.06 -6.63
CA TYR A 5 2.14 16.69 -6.56
C TYR A 5 2.82 15.94 -5.40
N PHE A 6 2.06 15.11 -4.66
CA PHE A 6 2.61 14.31 -3.55
C PHE A 6 3.59 13.25 -4.06
N PHE A 7 3.18 12.51 -5.11
CA PHE A 7 4.06 11.68 -5.90
C PHE A 7 4.49 12.44 -7.15
N PRO A 8 5.81 12.64 -7.39
CA PRO A 8 6.32 13.25 -8.61
C PRO A 8 6.21 12.30 -9.82
N ASP A 9 6.44 12.85 -11.01
CA ASP A 9 6.28 12.14 -12.29
C ASP A 9 7.11 10.85 -12.41
N ILE A 10 8.27 10.78 -11.75
CA ILE A 10 9.09 9.56 -11.71
C ILE A 10 8.37 8.36 -11.06
N ILE A 11 7.33 8.62 -10.24
CA ILE A 11 6.46 7.61 -9.65
C ILE A 11 5.17 7.50 -10.48
N THR A 12 4.54 8.63 -10.81
CA THR A 12 3.22 8.58 -11.46
C THR A 12 3.28 8.08 -12.91
N SER A 13 4.46 8.09 -13.54
CA SER A 13 4.70 7.47 -14.85
C SER A 13 4.85 5.95 -14.81
N LEU A 14 4.95 5.33 -13.63
CA LEU A 14 5.00 3.88 -13.51
C LEU A 14 3.65 3.24 -13.88
N PRO A 15 3.65 1.97 -14.34
CA PRO A 15 2.42 1.24 -14.58
C PRO A 15 1.57 1.14 -13.31
N GLN A 16 0.24 1.16 -13.44
CA GLN A 16 -0.64 0.94 -12.30
C GLN A 16 -0.77 -0.56 -11.99
N ALA A 17 -0.93 -0.90 -10.72
CA ALA A 17 -1.28 -2.25 -10.31
C ALA A 17 -2.78 -2.51 -10.51
N ASP A 18 -3.12 -3.71 -10.97
CA ASP A 18 -4.50 -4.18 -11.12
C ASP A 18 -5.06 -4.61 -9.76
N ILE A 19 -5.57 -3.61 -9.01
CA ILE A 19 -6.14 -3.79 -7.68
C ILE A 19 -7.60 -3.33 -7.73
N PRO A 20 -8.59 -4.21 -7.51
CA PRO A 20 -10.01 -3.90 -7.68
C PRO A 20 -10.59 -3.16 -6.46
N ILE A 21 -9.98 -2.03 -6.09
CA ILE A 21 -10.40 -1.17 -4.98
C ILE A 21 -10.81 0.19 -5.55
N GLU A 22 -12.06 0.59 -5.32
CA GLU A 22 -12.55 1.89 -5.75
C GLU A 22 -11.87 3.02 -4.96
N GLY A 23 -11.42 4.07 -5.65
CA GLY A 23 -10.72 5.21 -5.03
C GLY A 23 -9.25 4.95 -4.72
N LEU A 24 -8.70 3.78 -5.08
CA LEU A 24 -7.27 3.50 -5.03
C LEU A 24 -6.60 3.87 -6.36
N THR A 25 -5.59 4.73 -6.29
CA THR A 25 -4.57 4.88 -7.35
C THR A 25 -3.27 4.25 -6.90
N SER A 26 -2.67 3.40 -7.74
CA SER A 26 -1.43 2.70 -7.45
C SER A 26 -0.40 2.90 -8.55
N HIS A 27 0.88 2.89 -8.19
CA HIS A 27 2.01 2.94 -9.11
C HIS A 27 2.99 1.82 -8.75
N LEU A 28 3.21 0.89 -9.68
CA LEU A 28 3.94 -0.36 -9.47
C LEU A 28 5.33 -0.28 -10.10
N LEU A 29 6.34 -0.47 -9.27
CA LEU A 29 7.72 -0.72 -9.68
C LEU A 29 8.02 -2.21 -9.53
N GLN A 30 8.26 -2.88 -10.65
CA GLN A 30 8.60 -4.31 -10.70
C GLN A 30 10.10 -4.49 -10.47
N CYS A 31 10.47 -5.29 -9.46
CA CYS A 31 11.83 -5.76 -9.23
C CYS A 31 11.98 -7.24 -9.65
N ALA A 32 13.18 -7.81 -9.49
CA ALA A 32 13.44 -9.21 -9.84
C ALA A 32 12.51 -10.18 -9.09
N ASP A 33 12.46 -10.06 -7.76
CA ASP A 33 11.71 -10.95 -6.85
C ASP A 33 10.70 -10.21 -5.95
N HIS A 34 10.57 -8.89 -6.13
CA HIS A 34 9.79 -8.01 -5.28
C HIS A 34 8.91 -7.07 -6.12
N GLN A 35 7.93 -6.46 -5.47
CA GLN A 35 7.19 -5.32 -6.01
C GLN A 35 7.22 -4.18 -5.01
N VAL A 36 7.46 -2.96 -5.49
CA VAL A 36 7.21 -1.74 -4.72
C VAL A 36 5.97 -1.07 -5.30
N ILE A 37 5.02 -0.72 -4.44
CA ILE A 37 3.81 -0.02 -4.84
C ILE A 37 3.67 1.27 -4.03
N PHE A 38 3.43 2.36 -4.75
CA PHE A 38 3.02 3.64 -4.18
C PHE A 38 1.52 3.74 -4.29
N MET A 39 0.81 3.89 -3.17
CA MET A 39 -0.66 3.92 -3.16
C MET A 39 -1.20 5.26 -2.67
N SER A 40 -2.36 5.63 -3.18
CA SER A 40 -3.16 6.77 -2.73
C SER A 40 -4.62 6.37 -2.69
N PHE A 41 -5.23 6.53 -1.53
CA PHE A 41 -6.62 6.18 -1.26
C PHE A 41 -7.44 7.47 -1.12
N GLU A 42 -8.38 7.70 -2.04
CA GLU A 42 -9.26 8.87 -2.02
C GLU A 42 -10.56 8.64 -1.24
N ARG A 43 -10.77 7.41 -0.76
CA ARG A 43 -11.97 7.00 -0.02
C ARG A 43 -11.60 6.15 1.17
N ASP A 44 -12.53 6.04 2.12
CA ASP A 44 -12.46 5.03 3.17
C ASP A 44 -12.58 3.65 2.53
N VAL A 45 -11.65 2.75 2.86
CA VAL A 45 -11.57 1.40 2.32
C VAL A 45 -11.39 0.42 3.47
N GLU A 46 -12.18 -0.65 3.46
CA GLU A 46 -11.94 -1.82 4.33
C GLU A 46 -11.32 -2.94 3.49
N ILE A 47 -10.15 -3.40 3.91
CA ILE A 47 -9.44 -4.53 3.33
C ILE A 47 -9.76 -5.76 4.21
N PRO A 48 -10.42 -6.79 3.66
CA PRO A 48 -10.75 -7.99 4.42
C PRO A 48 -9.49 -8.74 4.85
N GLU A 49 -9.63 -9.59 5.86
CA GLU A 49 -8.54 -10.43 6.34
C GLU A 49 -8.02 -11.35 5.24
N HIS A 50 -6.70 -11.37 5.08
CA HIS A 50 -6.01 -12.23 4.13
C HIS A 50 -4.54 -12.44 4.57
N SER A 51 -3.80 -13.24 3.80
CA SER A 51 -2.36 -13.46 4.01
C SER A 51 -1.64 -13.66 2.67
N HIS A 52 -0.33 -13.44 2.69
CA HIS A 52 0.59 -13.61 1.56
C HIS A 52 2.04 -13.58 2.06
N GLU A 53 3.01 -13.50 1.15
CA GLU A 53 4.43 -13.29 1.49
C GLU A 53 4.65 -11.99 2.28
N ALA A 54 5.87 -11.82 2.80
CA ALA A 54 6.20 -10.68 3.65
C ALA A 54 5.95 -9.32 2.98
N GLN A 55 5.42 -8.38 3.76
CA GLN A 55 5.10 -7.02 3.36
C GLN A 55 5.69 -6.03 4.37
N TRP A 56 6.31 -4.96 3.87
CA TRP A 56 6.75 -3.83 4.68
C TRP A 56 6.22 -2.53 4.08
N GLY A 57 5.66 -1.65 4.90
CA GLY A 57 5.09 -0.39 4.45
C GLY A 57 5.54 0.81 5.28
N VAL A 58 5.54 1.99 4.64
CA VAL A 58 5.76 3.29 5.27
C VAL A 58 4.56 4.17 4.98
N VAL A 59 3.92 4.69 6.04
CA VAL A 59 2.83 5.64 5.90
C VAL A 59 3.41 7.01 5.57
N LEU A 60 3.06 7.53 4.39
CA LEU A 60 3.55 8.83 3.90
C LEU A 60 2.57 9.97 4.23
N ASP A 61 1.27 9.66 4.33
CA ASP A 61 0.22 10.60 4.73
C ASP A 61 -1.05 9.85 5.18
N GLY A 62 -1.91 10.53 5.92
CA GLY A 62 -3.19 9.98 6.40
C GLY A 62 -3.05 8.96 7.54
N GLU A 63 -4.07 8.13 7.70
CA GLU A 63 -4.23 7.19 8.83
C GLU A 63 -4.81 5.85 8.34
N MET A 64 -4.35 4.75 8.95
CA MET A 64 -4.85 3.40 8.75
C MET A 64 -4.93 2.66 10.09
N GLU A 65 -6.03 1.96 10.34
CA GLU A 65 -6.08 0.91 11.36
C GLU A 65 -5.67 -0.42 10.71
N LEU A 66 -4.61 -1.06 11.20
CA LEU A 66 -4.10 -2.32 10.69
C LEU A 66 -4.21 -3.36 11.80
N THR A 67 -4.80 -4.51 11.48
CA THR A 67 -4.85 -5.68 12.37
C THR A 67 -3.91 -6.74 11.82
N ILE A 68 -2.91 -7.15 12.60
CA ILE A 68 -1.95 -8.20 12.27
C ILE A 68 -2.06 -9.28 13.34
N ASN A 69 -2.35 -10.53 12.95
CA ASN A 69 -2.48 -11.64 13.89
C ASN A 69 -3.47 -11.37 15.05
N GLY A 70 -4.56 -10.65 14.76
CA GLY A 70 -5.56 -10.25 15.76
C GLY A 70 -5.18 -9.04 16.63
N GLU A 71 -3.93 -8.56 16.55
CA GLU A 71 -3.49 -7.34 17.24
C GLU A 71 -3.74 -6.12 16.35
N LYS A 72 -4.43 -5.13 16.91
CA LYS A 72 -4.87 -3.94 16.19
C LYS A 72 -4.06 -2.73 16.62
N GLU A 73 -3.54 -2.00 15.64
CA GLU A 73 -2.84 -0.74 15.84
C GLU A 73 -3.28 0.31 14.82
N VAL A 74 -3.10 1.58 15.16
CA VAL A 74 -3.34 2.71 14.26
C VAL A 74 -2.00 3.27 13.83
N TYR A 75 -1.83 3.41 12.52
CA TYR A 75 -0.63 3.92 11.87
C TYR A 75 -0.93 5.25 11.19
N GLY A 76 -0.07 6.23 11.42
CA GLY A 76 -0.12 7.55 10.81
C GLY A 76 1.18 7.91 10.11
N LYS A 77 1.22 9.12 9.56
CA LYS A 77 2.38 9.64 8.81
C LYS A 77 3.70 9.46 9.57
N GLY A 78 4.66 8.79 8.93
CA GLY A 78 6.00 8.52 9.46
C GLY A 78 6.14 7.13 10.08
N ASP A 79 5.03 6.45 10.39
CA ASP A 79 5.08 5.10 10.92
C ASP A 79 5.44 4.08 9.85
N THR A 80 6.01 2.98 10.30
CA THR A 80 6.30 1.81 9.46
C THR A 80 5.68 0.57 10.07
N TYR A 81 5.24 -0.36 9.25
CA TYR A 81 4.73 -1.66 9.70
C TYR A 81 5.39 -2.79 8.92
N PHE A 82 5.45 -3.96 9.56
CA PHE A 82 5.94 -5.19 8.95
C PHE A 82 4.94 -6.31 9.19
N ILE A 83 4.53 -6.95 8.10
CA ILE A 83 3.64 -8.11 8.11
C ILE A 83 4.49 -9.30 7.67
N PRO A 84 4.80 -10.25 8.57
CA PRO A 84 5.53 -11.45 8.20
C PRO A 84 4.73 -12.32 7.22
N LYS A 85 5.45 -13.18 6.49
CA LYS A 85 4.85 -14.15 5.59
C LYS A 85 3.77 -14.98 6.30
N ASP A 86 2.66 -15.20 5.59
CA ASP A 86 1.54 -16.06 5.98
C ASP A 86 0.81 -15.63 7.27
N ILE A 87 1.07 -14.42 7.79
CA ILE A 87 0.35 -13.87 8.94
C ILE A 87 -0.95 -13.20 8.46
N PRO A 88 -2.12 -13.59 9.02
CA PRO A 88 -3.38 -12.97 8.67
C PRO A 88 -3.41 -11.50 9.08
N HIS A 89 -3.89 -10.66 8.18
CA HIS A 89 -4.00 -9.23 8.42
C HIS A 89 -5.18 -8.61 7.65
N SER A 90 -5.74 -7.54 8.21
CA SER A 90 -6.81 -6.73 7.63
C SER A 90 -6.56 -5.26 7.91
N ALA A 91 -7.17 -4.36 7.13
CA ALA A 91 -6.96 -2.92 7.31
C ALA A 91 -8.26 -2.12 7.14
N LYS A 92 -8.38 -1.02 7.89
CA LYS A 92 -9.34 0.06 7.63
C LYS A 92 -8.55 1.31 7.30
N ILE A 93 -8.59 1.71 6.03
CA ILE A 93 -7.81 2.80 5.48
C ILE A 93 -8.73 4.02 5.36
N LYS A 94 -8.27 5.17 5.85
CA LYS A 94 -9.03 6.43 5.75
C LYS A 94 -8.74 7.17 4.46
N ALA A 95 -9.74 7.87 3.94
CA ALA A 95 -9.58 8.77 2.80
C ALA A 95 -8.42 9.76 3.04
N GLY A 96 -7.55 9.91 2.05
CA GLY A 96 -6.32 10.70 2.13
C GLY A 96 -5.08 9.90 2.52
N TYR A 97 -5.20 8.61 2.85
CA TYR A 97 -4.05 7.74 3.13
C TYR A 97 -3.16 7.56 1.90
N ARG A 98 -1.83 7.61 2.13
CA ARG A 98 -0.81 7.35 1.13
C ARG A 98 0.34 6.59 1.75
N ASP A 99 0.87 5.61 1.02
CA ASP A 99 2.00 4.81 1.47
C ASP A 99 2.97 4.49 0.34
N VAL A 100 4.10 3.93 0.75
CA VAL A 100 4.92 3.08 -0.10
C VAL A 100 5.04 1.73 0.57
N THR A 101 4.74 0.66 -0.17
CA THR A 101 4.78 -0.70 0.32
C THR A 101 5.69 -1.56 -0.55
N LEU A 102 6.60 -2.31 0.09
CA LEU A 102 7.41 -3.36 -0.50
C LEU A 102 6.77 -4.72 -0.20
N PHE A 103 6.56 -5.51 -1.25
CA PHE A 103 6.19 -6.91 -1.16
C PHE A 103 7.37 -7.80 -1.52
N SER A 104 7.70 -8.77 -0.68
CA SER A 104 8.63 -9.87 -0.99
C SER A 104 7.98 -10.94 -1.88
N GLN A 105 7.20 -10.49 -2.87
CA GLN A 105 6.45 -11.34 -3.79
C GLN A 105 6.43 -10.70 -5.17
N LYS A 106 7.10 -11.36 -6.11
CA LYS A 106 7.25 -10.90 -7.50
C LYS A 106 5.93 -10.68 -8.22
N ASP A 107 4.93 -11.51 -7.94
CA ASP A 107 3.67 -11.63 -8.67
C ASP A 107 2.45 -11.23 -7.82
N ARG A 108 2.66 -10.43 -6.77
CA ARG A 108 1.59 -9.98 -5.86
C ARG A 108 0.45 -9.30 -6.62
N TYR A 109 0.79 -8.40 -7.54
CA TYR A 109 -0.17 -7.74 -8.43
C TYR A 109 0.28 -7.76 -9.89
N ARG A 110 -0.69 -7.79 -10.80
CA ARG A 110 -0.47 -7.62 -12.24
C ARG A 110 -0.50 -6.14 -12.58
N ILE A 111 0.06 -5.78 -13.74
CA ILE A 111 -0.12 -4.44 -14.30
C ILE A 111 -1.55 -4.34 -14.86
N LYS A 112 -2.24 -3.24 -14.52
CA LYS A 112 -3.57 -2.91 -15.05
C LYS A 112 -3.49 -2.67 -16.56
N LYS A 113 -4.37 -3.32 -17.31
CA LYS A 113 -4.46 -3.18 -18.78
C LYS A 113 -5.35 -2.01 -19.18
#